data_AF-A0A6G2PZD0-F1
#
_entry.id   AF-A0A6G2PZD0-F1
#
_cell.length_a   1.000
_cell.length_b   1.000
_cell.length_c   1.000
_cell.angle_alpha   90.00
_cell.angle_beta   90.00
_cell.angle_gamma   90.00
#
_symmetry.space_group_name_H-M   'P 1'
#
loop_
_entity.id
_entity.type
_entity.pdbx_description
1 polymer ?
#
loop_
_entity_poly.entity_id
_entity_poly.type
_entity_poly.pdbx_seq_one_letter_code
_entity_poly.pdbx_strand_id
1 'polypeptide(L)' 'EPDPAILGALRPSGATEPAQGEWLAVADGRVVGAGASPGRARRDARLRGCDSVPVVRRA' A
#
# COMPACT_ATOMS: atom_id res chain seq x y z
N GLU A 1 25.12 -18.71 7.36
CA GLU A 1 24.57 -17.98 6.20
C GLU A 1 23.07 -18.28 6.14
N PRO A 2 22.18 -17.28 6.00
CA PRO A 2 20.75 -17.53 5.96
C PRO A 2 20.33 -18.24 4.66
N ASP A 3 19.29 -19.08 4.74
CA ASP A 3 18.79 -19.89 3.63
C ASP A 3 18.18 -19.02 2.50
N PRO A 4 18.61 -19.18 1.24
CA PRO A 4 18.07 -18.42 0.11
C PRO A 4 16.58 -18.65 -0.17
N ALA A 5 16.02 -19.81 0.18
CA ALA A 5 14.59 -20.08 0.06
C ALA A 5 13.76 -19.22 1.04
N ILE A 6 14.28 -18.98 2.25
CA ILE A 6 13.65 -18.08 3.23
C ILE A 6 13.67 -16.63 2.72
N LEU A 7 14.79 -16.20 2.12
CA LEU A 7 14.89 -14.87 1.50
C LEU A 7 13.92 -14.71 0.32
N GLY A 8 13.69 -15.77 -0.46
CA GLY A 8 12.70 -15.79 -1.54
C GLY A 8 11.26 -15.65 -1.03
N ALA A 9 10.92 -16.34 0.08
CA ALA A 9 9.61 -16.29 0.70
C ALA A 9 9.28 -14.95 1.38
N LEU A 10 10.31 -14.19 1.76
CA LEU A 10 10.19 -12.83 2.31
C LEU A 10 9.88 -11.77 1.25
N ARG A 11 9.93 -12.10 -0.05
CA ARG A 11 9.48 -11.15 -1.08
C ARG A 11 7.98 -10.91 -0.87
N PRO A 12 7.54 -9.64 -0.78
CA PRO A 12 6.13 -9.32 -0.67
C PRO A 12 5.40 -9.87 -1.90
N SER A 13 4.73 -11.00 -1.73
CA SER A 13 3.93 -11.61 -2.78
C SER A 13 2.62 -10.84 -2.87
N GLY A 14 2.50 -9.97 -3.87
CA GLY A 14 1.19 -9.54 -4.36
C GLY A 14 0.71 -8.13 -4.00
N ALA A 15 1.59 -7.23 -3.54
CA ALA A 15 1.24 -5.82 -3.65
C ALA A 15 1.45 -5.40 -5.12
N THR A 16 0.38 -5.33 -5.91
CA THR A 16 0.43 -4.63 -7.19
C THR A 16 1.03 -3.25 -6.92
N GLU A 17 2.20 -2.99 -7.51
CA GLU A 17 2.83 -1.68 -7.43
C GLU A 17 1.81 -0.64 -7.89
N PRO A 18 1.42 0.31 -7.02
CA PRO A 18 0.40 1.30 -7.37
C PRO A 18 0.84 2.11 -8.58
N ALA A 19 -0.06 2.48 -9.49
CA ALA A 19 0.36 3.18 -10.72
C ALA A 19 1.02 4.53 -10.40
N GLN A 20 1.93 5.01 -11.25
CA GLN A 20 2.41 6.39 -11.16
C GLN A 20 1.24 7.37 -11.22
N GLY A 21 1.27 8.42 -10.41
CA GLY A 21 0.18 9.39 -10.28
C GLY A 21 -1.01 8.94 -9.43
N GLU A 22 -1.02 7.70 -8.93
CA GLU A 22 -2.06 7.20 -8.02
C GLU A 22 -1.93 7.79 -6.61
N TRP A 23 -3.05 7.94 -5.92
CA TRP A 23 -3.09 8.34 -4.51
C TRP A 23 -3.04 7.12 -3.60
N LEU A 24 -2.22 7.19 -2.57
CA LEU A 24 -1.94 6.10 -1.64
C LEU A 24 -2.24 6.53 -0.22
N ALA A 25 -3.07 5.75 0.47
CA ALA A 25 -3.31 5.87 1.89
C ALA A 25 -2.27 5.03 2.65
N VAL A 26 -1.55 5.65 3.59
CA VAL A 26 -0.41 5.03 4.27
C VAL A 26 -0.65 5.02 5.78
N ALA A 27 -0.45 3.86 6.40
CA ALA A 27 -0.45 3.68 7.86
C ALA A 27 0.72 2.79 8.25
N ASP A 28 1.43 3.14 9.32
CA ASP A 28 2.58 2.37 9.85
C ASP A 28 3.63 2.01 8.77
N GLY A 29 3.90 2.96 7.86
CA GLY A 29 4.86 2.77 6.76
C GLY A 29 4.39 1.82 5.64
N ARG A 30 3.12 1.41 5.65
CA ARG A 30 2.53 0.49 4.65
C ARG A 30 1.38 1.15 3.91
N VAL A 31 1.23 0.80 2.64
CA VAL A 31 0.05 1.19 1.84
C VAL A 31 -1.13 0.36 2.29
N VAL A 32 -2.17 1.02 2.80
CA VAL A 32 -3.42 0.40 3.26
C VAL A 32 -4.60 0.71 2.33
N GLY A 33 -4.43 1.63 1.38
CA GLY A 33 -5.40 1.89 0.32
C GLY A 33 -4.82 2.65 -0.86
N ALA A 34 -5.46 2.53 -2.02
CA ALA A 34 -5.05 3.19 -3.26
C ALA A 34 -6.24 3.71 -4.07
N GLY A 35 -5.98 4.67 -4.96
CA GLY A 35 -6.94 5.02 -6.01
C GLY A 35 -6.63 6.31 -6.76
N ALA A 36 -7.41 6.56 -7.81
CA ALA A 36 -7.22 7.70 -8.71
C ALA A 36 -7.42 9.10 -8.06
N SER A 37 -7.86 9.17 -6.81
CA SER A 37 -8.05 10.43 -6.08
C SER A 37 -7.82 10.23 -4.58
N PRO A 38 -7.55 11.30 -3.80
CA PRO A 38 -7.37 11.21 -2.35
C PRO A 38 -8.57 10.56 -1.65
N GLY A 39 -9.80 10.90 -2.09
CA GLY A 39 -11.03 10.34 -1.53
C GLY A 39 -11.18 8.85 -1.82
N ARG A 40 -10.78 8.39 -3.02
CA ARG A 40 -10.79 6.95 -3.36
C ARG A 40 -9.78 6.17 -2.52
N ALA A 41 -8.56 6.69 -2.35
CA ALA A 41 -7.55 6.07 -1.50
C ALA A 41 -8.00 5.93 -0.03
N ARG A 42 -8.62 6.98 0.54
CA ARG A 42 -9.19 6.92 1.90
C ARG A 42 -10.35 5.93 2.01
N ARG A 43 -11.24 5.89 1.02
CA ARG A 43 -12.36 4.94 0.99
C ARG A 43 -11.86 3.50 0.97
N ASP A 44 -10.87 3.22 0.13
CA ASP A 44 -10.25 1.90 0.00
C ASP A 44 -9.58 1.48 1.33
N ALA A 45 -8.86 2.39 1.99
CA ALA A 45 -8.30 2.15 3.33
C ALA A 45 -9.38 1.89 4.39
N ARG A 46 -10.48 2.66 4.39
CA ARG A 46 -11.61 2.46 5.31
C ARG A 46 -12.26 1.09 5.14
N LEU A 47 -12.43 0.63 3.89
CA LEU A 47 -12.98 -0.71 3.61
C LEU A 47 -12.11 -1.83 4.19
N ARG A 48 -10.82 -1.57 4.44
CA ARG A 48 -9.88 -2.48 5.10
C ARG A 48 -9.74 -2.24 6.61
N GLY A 49 -10.58 -1.38 7.19
CA GLY A 49 -10.57 -1.06 8.62
C GLY A 49 -9.56 0.01 9.04
N CYS A 50 -8.97 0.73 8.09
CA CYS A 50 -8.04 1.83 8.36
C CYS A 50 -8.75 3.18 8.18
N ASP A 51 -9.17 3.79 9.28
CA ASP A 51 -9.77 5.13 9.28
C ASP A 51 -8.75 6.24 9.52
N SER A 52 -9.04 7.43 8.98
CA SER A 52 -8.25 8.67 9.19
C SER A 52 -6.74 8.54 8.91
N VAL A 53 -6.40 7.95 7.78
CA VAL A 53 -5.01 7.78 7.32
C VAL A 53 -4.54 8.91 6.39
N PRO A 54 -3.27 9.33 6.46
CA PRO A 54 -2.69 10.28 5.52
C PRO A 54 -2.66 9.70 4.10
N VAL A 55 -2.74 10.57 3.12
CA VAL A 55 -2.66 10.21 1.70
C VAL A 55 -1.53 10.95 1.00
N VAL A 56 -0.78 10.22 0.18
CA VAL A 56 0.33 10.75 -0.63
C VAL A 56 0.07 10.44 -2.09
N ARG A 57 0.60 11.27 -3.00
CA ARG A 57 0.55 11.01 -4.45
C ARG A 57 1.85 10.35 -4.86
N ARG A 58 1.77 9.22 -5.58
CA ARG A 58 2.95 8.58 -6.17
C ARG A 58 3.47 9.45 -7.31
N ALA A 59 4.72 9.92 -7.19
CA ALA A 59 5.41 10.69 -8.22
C ALA A 59 5.80 9.81 -9.41
#